data_AF-A0A6G0XQB3-F1
#
_entry.id   AF-A0A6G0XQB3-F1
#
_cell.length_a   1.000
_cell.length_b   1.000
_cell.length_c   1.000
_cell.angle_alpha   90.00
_cell.angle_beta   90.00
_cell.angle_gamma   90.00
#
_symmetry.space_group_name_H-M   'P 1'
#
loop_
_entity.id
_entity.type
_entity.pdbx_description
1 polymer ?
#
loop_
_entity_poly.entity_id
_entity_poly.type
_entity_poly.pdbx_seq_one_letter_code
_entity_poly.pdbx_strand_id
1 'polypeptide(L)'
;MLTPWTQGIVLFKDMDAAEQSHHLSRVSVAFNGRSVSTRVKSIRRPREKLPWDVDGVIGMGIKATRNELVWPFVNASESDNLQYTYSGMDFKTGAANVKFGIATGSIVWSEPMLALEDFYYQRYTNFPMYQLSACGQSLTDTTSAYWNAVIDFHSACLTLPREFYNTLLAWTPLSFNASSNLTVVDAGVVAADIPTLHFKLSHFSPTISLPLRDLALPSNSSLLCIRRGESSKQHMTGHDDFDRENTLFSDAETDARVPNMYQTPIVLGTLALESLGLIVSANDTQLGFRTNVSFAPIVAPSVEPTCREAVHCIGHQTYRADRNTCDDPFCGKWLYHTYDPSTKTCVVSPMWQSVALVIVGVCTFYELYFDFARSRIGRRVVATQ
;
A
#
# COMPACT_ATOMS: atom_id res chain seq x y z
N MET A 1 -8.04 13.52 -40.31
CA MET A 1 -8.81 14.51 -39.54
C MET A 1 -10.21 13.95 -39.33
N LEU A 2 -10.53 13.53 -38.11
CA LEU A 2 -11.84 12.96 -37.77
C LEU A 2 -12.82 14.11 -37.50
N THR A 3 -14.04 14.03 -38.04
CA THR A 3 -15.10 15.00 -37.78
C THR A 3 -15.57 14.91 -36.31
N PRO A 4 -15.94 16.04 -35.67
CA PRO A 4 -16.17 16.13 -34.22
C PRO A 4 -17.45 15.45 -33.71
N TRP A 5 -18.15 14.68 -34.54
CA TRP A 5 -19.49 14.14 -34.24
C TRP A 5 -19.53 12.61 -34.09
N THR A 6 -18.38 11.95 -33.97
CA THR A 6 -18.32 10.50 -33.98
C THR A 6 -17.99 9.92 -32.62
N GLN A 7 -19.05 9.55 -31.89
CA GLN A 7 -19.03 8.77 -30.66
C GLN A 7 -18.56 7.33 -31.00
N GLY A 8 -17.41 6.88 -30.49
CA GLY A 8 -16.77 5.58 -30.74
C GLY A 8 -16.40 4.70 -29.50
N ILE A 9 -17.07 3.58 -29.20
CA ILE A 9 -16.65 2.64 -28.12
C ILE A 9 -15.42 1.85 -28.58
N VAL A 10 -14.37 1.73 -27.77
CA VAL A 10 -13.27 0.81 -28.07
C VAL A 10 -13.58 -0.57 -27.49
N LEU A 11 -13.66 -1.61 -28.33
CA LEU A 11 -13.83 -3.00 -27.92
C LEU A 11 -12.56 -3.80 -28.18
N PHE A 12 -12.04 -4.51 -27.18
CA PHE A 12 -10.93 -5.44 -27.39
C PHE A 12 -11.45 -6.85 -27.65
N LYS A 13 -11.37 -7.33 -28.89
CA LYS A 13 -11.88 -8.65 -29.32
C LYS A 13 -10.75 -9.58 -29.75
N ASP A 14 -10.98 -10.88 -29.61
CA ASP A 14 -10.10 -11.88 -30.23
C ASP A 14 -10.36 -11.85 -31.74
N MET A 15 -9.37 -11.38 -32.50
CA MET A 15 -9.46 -11.21 -33.95
C MET A 15 -8.10 -11.56 -34.56
N ASP A 16 -8.13 -12.12 -35.77
CA ASP A 16 -6.89 -12.42 -36.50
C ASP A 16 -6.15 -11.14 -36.88
N ALA A 17 -4.82 -11.23 -37.07
CA ALA A 17 -3.99 -10.08 -37.42
C ALA A 17 -4.45 -9.38 -38.72
N ALA A 18 -5.04 -10.15 -39.64
CA ALA A 18 -5.61 -9.66 -40.89
C ALA A 18 -7.00 -9.00 -40.73
N GLU A 19 -7.69 -9.24 -39.61
CA GLU A 19 -9.00 -8.67 -39.28
C GLU A 19 -8.92 -7.41 -38.41
N GLN A 20 -7.70 -6.90 -38.14
CA GLN A 20 -7.50 -5.61 -37.50
C GLN A 20 -7.85 -4.46 -38.47
N SER A 21 -9.08 -4.49 -38.98
CA SER A 21 -9.67 -3.42 -39.74
C SER A 21 -10.38 -2.49 -38.76
N HIS A 22 -10.35 -1.19 -39.02
CA HIS A 22 -11.22 -0.23 -38.36
C HIS A 22 -12.67 -0.53 -38.79
N HIS A 23 -13.26 -1.61 -38.31
CA HIS A 23 -14.67 -1.90 -38.51
C HIS A 23 -15.46 -0.86 -37.74
N LEU A 24 -15.82 0.22 -38.45
CA LEU A 24 -16.77 1.23 -38.03
C LEU A 24 -18.17 0.61 -38.01
N SER A 25 -18.39 -0.33 -37.10
CA SER A 25 -19.71 -0.90 -36.88
C SER A 25 -20.54 0.14 -36.16
N ARG A 26 -21.69 0.50 -36.75
CA ARG A 26 -22.73 1.28 -36.06
C ARG A 26 -23.52 0.31 -35.20
N VAL A 27 -23.32 0.36 -33.89
CA VAL A 27 -24.14 -0.38 -32.94
C VAL A 27 -25.20 0.58 -32.42
N SER A 28 -26.46 0.13 -32.42
CA SER A 28 -27.55 0.83 -31.74
C SER A 28 -27.44 0.56 -30.26
N VAL A 29 -26.86 1.51 -29.51
CA VAL A 29 -26.82 1.43 -28.04
C VAL A 29 -27.96 2.26 -27.49
N ALA A 30 -28.83 1.65 -26.69
CA ALA A 30 -29.95 2.36 -26.08
C ALA A 30 -29.47 3.12 -24.82
N PHE A 31 -29.48 4.45 -24.89
CA PHE A 31 -29.27 5.32 -23.74
C PHE A 31 -30.61 5.95 -23.37
N ASN A 32 -31.11 5.70 -22.15
CA ASN A 32 -32.42 6.18 -21.68
C ASN A 32 -33.58 5.81 -22.64
N GLY A 33 -33.56 4.60 -23.20
CA GLY A 33 -34.56 4.14 -24.17
C GLY A 33 -34.45 4.75 -25.58
N ARG A 34 -33.44 5.61 -25.84
CA ARG A 34 -33.15 6.15 -27.18
C ARG A 34 -31.96 5.42 -27.78
N SER A 35 -32.13 4.87 -28.98
CA SER A 35 -31.04 4.27 -29.73
C SER A 35 -30.09 5.37 -30.22
N VAL A 36 -28.82 5.26 -29.87
CA VAL A 36 -27.75 6.12 -30.36
C VAL A 36 -26.85 5.29 -31.28
N SER A 37 -26.58 5.82 -32.48
CA SER A 37 -25.64 5.21 -33.42
C SER A 37 -24.22 5.43 -32.93
N THR A 38 -23.65 4.43 -32.26
CA THR A 38 -22.28 4.47 -31.74
C THR A 38 -21.34 3.75 -32.70
N ARG A 39 -20.23 4.38 -33.07
CA ARG A 39 -19.14 3.69 -33.76
C ARG A 39 -18.44 2.78 -32.77
N VAL A 40 -17.93 1.65 -33.20
CA VAL A 40 -17.17 0.77 -32.32
C VAL A 40 -15.80 0.56 -32.93
N LYS A 41 -14.73 1.02 -32.28
CA LYS A 41 -13.35 0.70 -32.68
C LYS A 41 -12.99 -0.64 -32.04
N SER A 42 -13.10 -1.72 -32.80
CA SER A 42 -12.60 -3.01 -32.33
C SER A 42 -11.08 -3.06 -32.49
N ILE A 43 -10.35 -3.35 -31.42
CA ILE A 43 -8.89 -3.52 -31.42
C ILE A 43 -8.60 -4.98 -31.08
N ARG A 44 -7.56 -5.55 -31.69
CA ARG A 44 -7.09 -6.89 -31.35
C ARG A 44 -6.74 -6.96 -29.86
N ARG A 45 -7.33 -7.93 -29.17
CA ARG A 45 -7.02 -8.22 -27.77
C ARG A 45 -5.52 -8.58 -27.63
N PRO A 46 -4.81 -8.08 -26.61
CA PRO A 46 -3.51 -8.64 -26.23
C PRO A 46 -3.65 -10.15 -26.00
N ARG A 47 -2.62 -10.94 -26.32
CA ARG A 47 -2.67 -12.43 -26.26
C ARG A 47 -2.87 -13.02 -24.85
N GLU A 48 -3.13 -12.20 -23.85
CA GLU A 48 -3.41 -12.65 -22.50
C GLU A 48 -4.82 -13.25 -22.44
N LYS A 49 -4.91 -14.52 -22.04
CA LYS A 49 -6.18 -15.16 -21.76
C LYS A 49 -6.83 -14.45 -20.58
N LEU A 50 -7.93 -13.77 -20.85
CA LEU A 50 -8.80 -13.27 -19.78
C LEU A 50 -9.37 -14.48 -19.03
N PRO A 51 -9.52 -14.40 -17.70
CA PRO A 51 -10.08 -15.51 -16.91
C PRO A 51 -11.62 -15.67 -17.07
N TRP A 52 -12.24 -14.93 -18.00
CA TRP A 52 -13.68 -14.81 -18.18
C TRP A 52 -14.04 -15.09 -19.64
N ASP A 53 -15.14 -15.80 -19.87
CA ASP A 53 -15.69 -16.01 -21.21
C ASP A 53 -16.46 -14.76 -21.64
N VAL A 54 -15.74 -13.81 -22.26
CA VAL A 54 -16.30 -12.53 -22.71
C VAL A 54 -15.93 -12.25 -24.17
N ASP A 55 -16.92 -11.81 -24.94
CA ASP A 55 -16.76 -11.43 -26.35
C ASP A 55 -15.82 -10.23 -26.55
N GLY A 56 -15.66 -9.40 -25.51
CA GLY A 56 -14.86 -8.18 -25.59
C GLY A 56 -14.64 -7.51 -24.24
N VAL A 57 -13.68 -6.59 -24.20
CA VAL A 57 -13.44 -5.71 -23.04
C VAL A 57 -13.62 -4.25 -23.44
N ILE A 58 -14.22 -3.48 -22.55
CA ILE A 58 -14.48 -2.04 -22.64
C ILE A 58 -13.44 -1.44 -21.65
N GLY A 59 -12.44 -0.69 -22.14
CA GLY A 59 -11.31 -0.21 -21.31
C GLY A 59 -11.57 1.08 -20.49
N MET A 60 -11.81 0.94 -19.17
CA MET A 60 -12.29 1.96 -18.21
C MET A 60 -11.31 3.00 -17.63
N GLY A 61 -10.25 3.37 -18.36
CA GLY A 61 -9.20 4.24 -17.83
C GLY A 61 -9.15 5.69 -18.35
N ILE A 62 -8.59 6.58 -17.54
CA ILE A 62 -7.95 7.82 -18.03
C ILE A 62 -6.60 7.43 -18.63
N LYS A 63 -6.33 7.88 -19.85
CA LYS A 63 -4.99 7.79 -20.44
C LYS A 63 -4.23 9.10 -20.15
N ALA A 64 -2.96 8.99 -19.76
CA ALA A 64 -2.08 10.13 -19.50
C ALA A 64 -1.99 11.10 -20.70
N THR A 65 -2.05 10.59 -21.94
CA THR A 65 -2.01 11.44 -23.12
C THR A 65 -3.41 11.99 -23.45
N ARG A 66 -3.58 13.31 -23.31
CA ARG A 66 -4.84 14.06 -23.56
C ARG A 66 -5.50 13.80 -24.92
N ASN A 67 -4.77 13.22 -25.88
CA ASN A 67 -5.20 13.11 -27.27
C ASN A 67 -5.88 11.77 -27.62
N GLU A 68 -5.92 10.80 -26.70
CA GLU A 68 -6.54 9.49 -26.94
C GLU A 68 -7.43 9.08 -25.76
N LEU A 69 -8.59 9.71 -25.66
CA LEU A 69 -9.68 9.20 -24.84
C LEU A 69 -10.12 7.85 -25.42
N VAL A 70 -9.97 6.78 -24.64
CA VAL A 70 -10.40 5.42 -25.03
C VAL A 70 -11.92 5.28 -24.97
N TRP A 71 -12.57 6.23 -24.31
CA TRP A 71 -14.02 6.31 -24.21
C TRP A 71 -14.62 7.38 -25.08
N PRO A 72 -15.65 7.03 -25.84
CA PRO A 72 -16.34 8.02 -26.63
C PRO A 72 -17.17 8.96 -25.77
N PHE A 73 -17.39 10.14 -26.33
CA PHE A 73 -18.47 11.07 -26.00
C PHE A 73 -19.82 10.33 -25.95
N VAL A 74 -20.13 9.69 -24.82
CA VAL A 74 -21.44 9.13 -24.56
C VAL A 74 -22.33 10.33 -24.27
N ASN A 75 -23.25 10.62 -25.19
CA ASN A 75 -24.38 11.52 -25.01
C ASN A 75 -24.15 13.03 -25.23
N ALA A 76 -23.49 13.44 -26.33
CA ALA A 76 -23.40 14.86 -26.74
C ALA A 76 -23.00 15.80 -25.59
N SER A 77 -22.32 15.25 -24.57
CA SER A 77 -21.85 16.00 -23.42
C SER A 77 -20.91 17.02 -24.00
N GLU A 78 -21.14 18.28 -23.67
CA GLU A 78 -20.18 19.35 -23.92
C GLU A 78 -18.78 18.79 -23.68
N SER A 79 -17.87 19.03 -24.62
CA SER A 79 -16.48 18.56 -24.58
C SER A 79 -15.81 18.79 -23.22
N ASP A 80 -16.35 19.73 -22.46
CA ASP A 80 -15.85 20.26 -21.23
C ASP A 80 -16.25 19.42 -20.00
N ASN A 81 -17.14 18.42 -20.13
CA ASN A 81 -17.64 17.63 -19.00
C ASN A 81 -17.58 16.10 -19.21
N LEU A 82 -16.38 15.56 -19.47
CA LEU A 82 -16.15 14.12 -19.60
C LEU A 82 -15.99 13.45 -18.22
N GLN A 83 -17.13 13.14 -17.60
CA GLN A 83 -17.19 12.43 -16.32
C GLN A 83 -17.98 11.13 -16.41
N TYR A 84 -17.60 10.14 -15.59
CA TYR A 84 -18.44 8.97 -15.30
C TYR A 84 -18.42 8.64 -13.80
N THR A 85 -19.53 8.08 -13.32
CA THR A 85 -19.69 7.57 -11.96
C THR A 85 -19.87 6.06 -12.02
N TYR A 86 -19.08 5.32 -11.24
CA TYR A 86 -19.29 3.89 -11.01
C TYR A 86 -20.22 3.69 -9.81
N SER A 87 -21.29 2.94 -9.99
CA SER A 87 -22.32 2.70 -8.96
C SER A 87 -22.37 1.24 -8.50
N GLY A 88 -21.28 0.50 -8.71
CA GLY A 88 -21.16 -0.88 -8.24
C GLY A 88 -21.49 -1.96 -9.26
N MET A 89 -21.41 -3.20 -8.79
CA MET A 89 -21.75 -4.41 -9.53
C MET A 89 -22.74 -5.25 -8.73
N ASP A 90 -23.86 -5.61 -9.35
CA ASP A 90 -24.75 -6.62 -8.79
C ASP A 90 -24.12 -8.01 -8.99
N PHE A 91 -23.56 -8.57 -7.92
CA PHE A 91 -22.93 -9.89 -7.94
C PHE A 91 -23.88 -11.06 -8.28
N LYS A 92 -25.21 -10.88 -8.17
CA LYS A 92 -26.18 -11.92 -8.54
C LYS A 92 -26.40 -11.95 -10.05
N THR A 93 -26.47 -10.79 -10.68
CA THR A 93 -26.75 -10.67 -12.13
C THR A 93 -25.48 -10.45 -12.95
N GLY A 94 -24.37 -10.10 -12.32
CA GLY A 94 -23.15 -9.64 -12.97
C GLY A 94 -23.27 -8.24 -13.58
N ALA A 95 -24.38 -7.55 -13.39
CA ALA A 95 -24.62 -6.24 -14.00
C ALA A 95 -23.83 -5.14 -13.27
N ALA A 96 -22.95 -4.45 -13.99
CA ALA A 96 -22.26 -3.25 -13.50
C ALA A 96 -23.02 -1.99 -13.94
N ASN A 97 -23.07 -0.98 -13.06
CA ASN A 97 -23.74 0.29 -13.36
C ASN A 97 -22.73 1.43 -13.46
N VAL A 98 -22.64 2.02 -14.66
CA VAL A 98 -21.83 3.21 -14.93
C VAL A 98 -22.75 4.29 -15.48
N LYS A 99 -22.72 5.47 -14.87
CA LYS A 99 -23.45 6.65 -15.33
C LYS A 99 -22.48 7.66 -15.92
N PHE A 100 -22.69 8.04 -17.17
CA PHE A 100 -21.94 9.12 -17.83
C PHE A 100 -22.61 10.48 -17.58
N GLY A 101 -21.78 11.53 -17.49
CA GLY A 101 -22.21 12.90 -17.25
C GLY A 101 -21.72 13.44 -15.91
N ILE A 102 -22.00 14.73 -15.68
CA ILE A 102 -21.54 15.46 -14.49
C ILE A 102 -22.04 14.77 -13.21
N ALA A 103 -21.10 14.44 -12.34
CA ALA A 103 -21.42 13.94 -11.02
C ALA A 103 -21.96 15.08 -10.15
N THR A 104 -22.99 14.78 -9.35
CA THR A 104 -23.62 15.74 -8.43
C THR A 104 -23.33 15.33 -6.99
N GLY A 105 -23.33 16.29 -6.07
CA GLY A 105 -23.06 16.09 -4.65
C GLY A 105 -21.65 16.53 -4.23
N SER A 106 -21.30 16.21 -2.97
CA SER A 106 -19.98 16.51 -2.41
C SER A 106 -18.96 15.48 -2.87
N ILE A 107 -17.99 15.93 -3.65
CA ILE A 107 -16.95 15.10 -4.25
C ILE A 107 -15.60 15.61 -3.75
N VAL A 108 -14.76 14.69 -3.28
CA VAL A 108 -13.37 14.96 -2.96
C VAL A 108 -12.54 14.49 -4.15
N TRP A 109 -11.82 15.42 -4.78
CA TRP A 109 -10.98 15.13 -5.94
C TRP A 109 -9.54 14.88 -5.54
N SER A 110 -8.89 13.96 -6.26
CA SER A 110 -7.46 13.70 -6.17
C SER A 110 -6.65 14.80 -6.82
N GLU A 111 -5.35 14.79 -6.56
CA GLU A 111 -4.42 15.49 -7.44
C GLU A 111 -4.56 14.98 -8.88
N PRO A 112 -4.38 15.84 -9.89
CA PRO A 112 -4.35 15.41 -11.28
C PRO A 112 -3.27 14.35 -11.51
N MET A 113 -3.60 13.31 -12.26
CA MET A 113 -2.66 12.27 -12.62
C MET A 113 -1.49 12.87 -13.41
N LEU A 114 -0.26 12.62 -12.95
CA LEU A 114 0.93 13.07 -13.66
C LEU A 114 1.03 12.37 -15.01
N ALA A 115 0.85 13.14 -16.08
CA ALA A 115 0.84 12.68 -17.46
C ALA A 115 2.25 12.51 -18.06
N LEU A 116 3.22 12.04 -17.28
CA LEU A 116 4.56 11.80 -17.79
C LEU A 116 4.55 10.48 -18.58
N GLU A 117 5.05 10.51 -19.82
CA GLU A 117 5.35 9.32 -20.61
C GLU A 117 6.60 8.62 -20.05
N ASP A 118 6.51 8.11 -18.82
CA ASP A 118 7.52 7.19 -18.29
C ASP A 118 7.03 5.75 -18.48
N PHE A 119 7.94 4.86 -18.86
CA PHE A 119 7.65 3.45 -18.99
C PHE A 119 7.27 2.79 -17.66
N TYR A 120 7.66 3.43 -16.53
CA TYR A 120 7.24 3.03 -15.19
C TYR A 120 5.83 3.48 -14.81
N TYR A 121 5.29 4.55 -15.42
CA TYR A 121 3.86 4.89 -15.28
C TYR A 121 3.06 3.89 -16.11
N GLN A 122 2.77 2.75 -15.48
CA GLN A 122 1.91 1.75 -16.07
C GLN A 122 0.56 2.37 -16.47
N ARG A 123 -0.08 1.78 -17.49
CA ARG A 123 -1.31 2.26 -18.16
C ARG A 123 -2.59 2.27 -17.29
N TYR A 124 -2.44 2.27 -15.97
CA TYR A 124 -3.54 2.31 -15.04
C TYR A 124 -3.92 3.75 -14.72
N THR A 125 -5.21 3.95 -14.45
CA THR A 125 -5.67 5.19 -13.84
C THR A 125 -5.25 5.19 -12.39
N ASN A 126 -4.38 6.12 -12.03
CA ASN A 126 -3.68 6.14 -10.76
C ASN A 126 -3.79 7.49 -10.06
N PHE A 127 -3.51 7.50 -8.77
CA PHE A 127 -3.42 8.70 -7.96
C PHE A 127 -2.55 8.46 -6.72
N PRO A 128 -1.89 9.50 -6.19
CA PRO A 128 -1.22 9.41 -4.91
C PRO A 128 -2.24 9.32 -3.76
N MET A 129 -2.11 8.29 -2.94
CA MET A 129 -2.88 8.10 -1.71
C MET A 129 -2.01 8.50 -0.51
N TYR A 130 -2.50 9.44 0.29
CA TYR A 130 -1.78 10.01 1.44
C TYR A 130 -2.36 9.51 2.75
N GLN A 131 -1.51 9.41 3.78
CA GLN A 131 -1.92 9.13 5.17
C GLN A 131 -2.83 7.90 5.30
N LEU A 132 -2.52 6.83 4.57
CA LEU A 132 -3.27 5.58 4.66
C LEU A 132 -3.08 4.98 6.04
N SER A 133 -4.17 4.81 6.78
CA SER A 133 -4.17 4.35 8.16
C SER A 133 -5.38 3.46 8.48
N ALA A 134 -5.23 2.65 9.51
CA ALA A 134 -6.28 1.82 10.11
C ALA A 134 -6.06 1.83 11.62
N CYS A 135 -7.12 1.86 12.44
CA CYS A 135 -6.97 1.78 13.89
C CYS A 135 -6.07 2.87 14.51
N GLY A 136 -6.01 4.06 13.91
CA GLY A 136 -5.11 5.14 14.32
C GLY A 136 -3.63 4.94 13.96
N GLN A 137 -3.30 3.87 13.24
CA GLN A 137 -1.93 3.52 12.87
C GLN A 137 -1.74 3.64 11.36
N SER A 138 -0.66 4.31 10.97
CA SER A 138 -0.31 4.46 9.57
C SER A 138 0.18 3.14 8.99
N LEU A 139 -0.32 2.80 7.81
CA LEU A 139 0.13 1.62 7.07
C LEU A 139 1.39 1.91 6.23
N THR A 140 1.71 3.19 5.98
CA THR A 140 2.80 3.59 5.08
C THR A 140 3.98 4.25 5.79
N ASP A 141 3.89 4.61 7.07
CA ASP A 141 4.88 5.44 7.78
C ASP A 141 6.31 4.91 7.73
N THR A 142 6.49 3.59 7.76
CA THR A 142 7.82 2.97 7.66
C THR A 142 8.43 3.04 6.26
N THR A 143 7.73 3.57 5.27
CA THR A 143 8.11 3.52 3.86
C THR A 143 7.98 4.87 3.16
N SER A 144 6.84 5.55 3.28
CA SER A 144 6.59 6.84 2.64
C SER A 144 5.36 7.55 3.23
N ALA A 145 5.31 8.88 3.11
CA ALA A 145 4.14 9.69 3.47
C ALA A 145 2.94 9.52 2.51
N TYR A 146 3.19 8.97 1.32
CA TYR A 146 2.19 8.67 0.30
C TYR A 146 2.58 7.42 -0.50
N TRP A 147 1.59 6.81 -1.15
CA TRP A 147 1.82 5.67 -2.02
C TRP A 147 0.93 5.74 -3.26
N ASN A 148 1.39 5.18 -4.37
CA ASN A 148 0.60 5.14 -5.59
C ASN A 148 -0.57 4.15 -5.43
N ALA A 149 -1.78 4.60 -5.74
CA ALA A 149 -2.97 3.77 -5.81
C ALA A 149 -3.48 3.70 -7.25
N VAL A 150 -4.01 2.55 -7.64
CA VAL A 150 -4.58 2.32 -8.97
C VAL A 150 -6.02 1.85 -8.85
N ILE A 151 -6.84 2.26 -9.82
CA ILE A 151 -8.19 1.77 -9.99
C ILE A 151 -8.16 0.59 -10.93
N ASP A 152 -8.69 -0.55 -10.49
CA ASP A 152 -8.75 -1.76 -11.30
C ASP A 152 -10.15 -2.37 -11.28
N PHE A 153 -10.81 -2.36 -12.44
CA PHE A 153 -12.11 -3.00 -12.62
C PHE A 153 -12.01 -4.50 -12.89
N HIS A 154 -10.80 -5.03 -13.13
CA HIS A 154 -10.58 -6.47 -13.35
C HIS A 154 -10.47 -7.24 -12.02
N SER A 155 -10.08 -6.59 -10.94
CA SER A 155 -10.03 -7.20 -9.61
C SER A 155 -11.19 -6.73 -8.74
N ALA A 156 -11.77 -7.64 -7.96
CA ALA A 156 -12.82 -7.30 -7.01
C ALA A 156 -12.26 -6.77 -5.68
N CYS A 157 -11.10 -7.28 -5.28
CA CYS A 157 -10.54 -7.06 -3.95
C CYS A 157 -9.64 -5.83 -3.88
N LEU A 158 -9.61 -5.22 -2.69
CA LEU A 158 -8.53 -4.32 -2.29
C LEU A 158 -7.23 -5.13 -2.21
N THR A 159 -6.18 -4.71 -2.92
CA THR A 159 -4.85 -5.32 -2.77
C THR A 159 -3.88 -4.31 -2.19
N LEU A 160 -3.24 -4.69 -1.08
CA LEU A 160 -2.24 -3.87 -0.41
C LEU A 160 -0.84 -4.48 -0.60
N PRO A 161 0.21 -3.67 -0.80
CA PRO A 161 1.59 -4.14 -0.69
C PRO A 161 1.80 -4.95 0.58
N ARG A 162 2.65 -5.99 0.51
CA ARG A 162 2.80 -6.99 1.58
C ARG A 162 3.04 -6.36 2.95
N GLU A 163 3.87 -5.34 3.00
CA GLU A 163 4.24 -4.60 4.20
C GLU A 163 3.02 -3.90 4.80
N PHE A 164 2.25 -3.19 3.98
CA PHE A 164 1.06 -2.44 4.43
C PHE A 164 -0.06 -3.39 4.85
N TYR A 165 -0.20 -4.51 4.13
CA TYR A 165 -1.12 -5.58 4.48
C TYR A 165 -0.77 -6.20 5.85
N ASN A 166 0.52 -6.46 6.11
CA ASN A 166 0.96 -6.99 7.40
C ASN A 166 0.72 -5.99 8.54
N THR A 167 0.99 -4.69 8.30
CA THR A 167 0.67 -3.64 9.27
C THR A 167 -0.83 -3.58 9.56
N LEU A 168 -1.68 -3.69 8.53
CA LEU A 168 -3.13 -3.76 8.72
C LEU A 168 -3.50 -4.93 9.65
N LEU A 169 -2.98 -6.14 9.37
CA LEU A 169 -3.28 -7.31 10.20
C LEU A 169 -2.70 -7.23 11.61
N ALA A 170 -1.63 -6.46 11.84
CA ALA A 170 -1.03 -6.31 13.18
C ALA A 170 -1.95 -5.54 14.16
N TRP A 171 -2.76 -4.63 13.63
CA TRP A 171 -3.57 -3.70 14.43
C TRP A 171 -5.07 -3.96 14.38
N THR A 172 -5.53 -4.74 13.41
CA THR A 172 -6.95 -5.04 13.24
C THR A 172 -7.28 -6.46 13.71
N PRO A 173 -8.54 -6.75 14.08
CA PRO A 173 -8.98 -8.09 14.44
C PRO A 173 -9.23 -8.96 13.19
N LEU A 174 -8.23 -8.97 12.31
CA LEU A 174 -8.23 -9.65 11.03
C LEU A 174 -7.07 -10.64 10.97
N SER A 175 -7.25 -11.70 10.19
CA SER A 175 -6.24 -12.73 9.97
C SER A 175 -6.15 -13.13 8.49
N PHE A 176 -4.97 -13.62 8.08
CA PHE A 176 -4.75 -14.11 6.73
C PHE A 176 -5.13 -15.58 6.61
N ASN A 177 -5.98 -15.92 5.64
CA ASN A 177 -6.26 -17.30 5.27
C ASN A 177 -5.44 -17.71 4.06
N ALA A 178 -4.47 -18.60 4.28
CA ALA A 178 -3.58 -19.10 3.24
C ALA A 178 -4.30 -19.94 2.17
N SER A 179 -5.38 -20.64 2.52
CA SER A 179 -6.13 -21.50 1.60
C SER A 179 -6.92 -20.71 0.58
N SER A 180 -7.55 -19.60 1.00
CA SER A 180 -8.32 -18.71 0.10
C SER A 180 -7.51 -17.54 -0.44
N ASN A 181 -6.33 -17.27 0.12
CA ASN A 181 -5.54 -16.06 -0.14
C ASN A 181 -6.35 -14.76 0.06
N LEU A 182 -7.21 -14.78 1.08
CA LEU A 182 -8.10 -13.68 1.47
C LEU A 182 -7.95 -13.38 2.97
N THR A 183 -8.48 -12.22 3.35
CA THR A 183 -8.55 -11.79 4.75
C THR A 183 -9.81 -12.35 5.40
N VAL A 184 -9.70 -12.80 6.64
CA VAL A 184 -10.83 -13.27 7.45
C VAL A 184 -10.96 -12.41 8.68
N VAL A 185 -12.19 -12.22 9.12
CA VAL A 185 -12.51 -11.60 10.39
C VAL A 185 -12.27 -12.62 11.52
N ASP A 186 -11.59 -12.20 12.59
CA ASP A 186 -11.32 -13.06 13.73
C ASP A 186 -12.63 -13.51 14.43
N ALA A 187 -12.61 -14.69 15.06
CA ALA A 187 -13.81 -15.25 15.67
C ALA A 187 -14.34 -14.35 16.81
N GLY A 188 -15.65 -14.08 16.80
CA GLY A 188 -16.32 -13.28 17.84
C GLY A 188 -16.40 -11.78 17.53
N VAL A 189 -15.80 -11.31 16.43
CA VAL A 189 -15.88 -9.90 16.00
C VAL A 189 -17.17 -9.71 15.17
N VAL A 190 -17.97 -8.70 15.52
CA VAL A 190 -19.18 -8.37 14.75
C VAL A 190 -18.86 -7.42 13.59
N ALA A 191 -19.70 -7.38 12.57
CA ALA A 191 -19.46 -6.56 11.38
C ALA A 191 -19.36 -5.04 11.66
N ALA A 192 -19.98 -4.57 12.74
CA ALA A 192 -19.90 -3.16 13.17
C ALA A 192 -18.53 -2.80 13.76
N ASP A 193 -17.79 -3.80 14.22
CA ASP A 193 -16.50 -3.69 14.89
C ASP A 193 -15.33 -3.84 13.92
N ILE A 194 -15.62 -4.14 12.65
CA ILE A 194 -14.61 -4.22 11.60
C ILE A 194 -14.13 -2.80 11.30
N PRO A 195 -12.80 -2.57 11.32
CA PRO A 195 -12.27 -1.21 11.30
C PRO A 195 -12.40 -0.52 9.94
N THR A 196 -12.21 0.79 9.97
CA THR A 196 -12.26 1.64 8.77
C THR A 196 -10.84 1.98 8.30
N LEU A 197 -10.61 1.92 6.98
CA LEU A 197 -9.42 2.49 6.36
C LEU A 197 -9.62 3.97 6.13
N HIS A 198 -8.65 4.77 6.56
CA HIS A 198 -8.64 6.22 6.37
C HIS A 198 -7.49 6.62 5.47
N PHE A 199 -7.75 7.52 4.51
CA PHE A 199 -6.72 8.05 3.63
C PHE A 199 -7.13 9.41 3.07
N LYS A 200 -6.22 10.08 2.37
CA LYS A 200 -6.43 11.36 1.69
C LYS A 200 -6.02 11.25 0.22
N LEU A 201 -6.66 12.05 -0.64
CA LEU A 201 -6.36 12.10 -2.08
C LEU A 201 -5.36 13.20 -2.46
N SER A 202 -5.09 14.12 -1.54
CA SER A 202 -4.03 15.12 -1.62
C SER A 202 -3.57 15.48 -0.21
N HIS A 203 -2.49 16.23 -0.08
CA HIS A 203 -2.01 16.68 1.22
C HIS A 203 -3.06 17.50 2.01
N PHE A 204 -3.93 18.23 1.29
CA PHE A 204 -4.92 19.15 1.86
C PHE A 204 -6.36 18.65 1.77
N SER A 205 -6.61 17.49 1.14
CA SER A 205 -7.96 16.93 1.04
C SER A 205 -8.47 16.46 2.41
N PRO A 206 -9.80 16.50 2.65
CA PRO A 206 -10.38 15.84 3.81
C PRO A 206 -10.09 14.34 3.80
N THR A 207 -10.11 13.74 5.00
CA THR A 207 -9.94 12.29 5.15
C THR A 207 -11.15 11.55 4.58
N ILE A 208 -10.88 10.59 3.72
CA ILE A 208 -11.83 9.63 3.15
C ILE A 208 -11.78 8.36 3.97
N SER A 209 -12.94 7.72 4.10
CA SER A 209 -13.13 6.52 4.91
C SER A 209 -13.66 5.38 4.03
N LEU A 210 -12.98 4.24 4.06
CA LEU A 210 -13.40 2.98 3.45
C LEU A 210 -13.68 1.97 4.57
N PRO A 211 -14.94 1.74 4.94
CA PRO A 211 -15.29 0.73 5.92
C PRO A 211 -14.89 -0.66 5.40
N LEU A 212 -14.03 -1.40 6.09
CA LEU A 212 -13.55 -2.70 5.58
C LEU A 212 -14.67 -3.75 5.53
N ARG A 213 -15.74 -3.55 6.31
CA ARG A 213 -16.96 -4.39 6.24
C ARG A 213 -17.64 -4.35 4.86
N ASP A 214 -17.48 -3.25 4.11
CA ASP A 214 -18.09 -3.11 2.78
C ASP A 214 -17.34 -3.97 1.74
N LEU A 215 -16.15 -4.47 2.10
CA LEU A 215 -15.37 -5.42 1.29
C LEU A 215 -15.72 -6.88 1.61
N ALA A 216 -16.71 -7.14 2.46
CA ALA A 216 -17.15 -8.48 2.77
C ALA A 216 -17.73 -9.17 1.53
N LEU A 217 -17.36 -10.44 1.32
CA LEU A 217 -17.88 -11.18 0.17
C LEU A 217 -19.37 -11.49 0.36
N PRO A 218 -20.20 -11.38 -0.71
CA PRO A 218 -21.64 -11.65 -0.61
C PRO A 218 -21.98 -13.07 -0.14
N SER A 219 -21.10 -14.03 -0.38
CA SER A 219 -21.27 -15.44 0.00
C SER A 219 -20.90 -15.71 1.46
N ASN A 220 -20.03 -14.90 2.07
CA ASN A 220 -19.58 -15.08 3.43
C ASN A 220 -19.09 -13.75 4.03
N SER A 221 -19.84 -13.22 4.98
CA SER A 221 -19.54 -11.95 5.65
C SER A 221 -18.28 -11.97 6.51
N SER A 222 -17.74 -13.15 6.86
CA SER A 222 -16.46 -13.26 7.59
C SER A 222 -15.25 -13.22 6.67
N LEU A 223 -15.43 -13.39 5.35
CA LEU A 223 -14.35 -13.28 4.37
C LEU A 223 -14.38 -11.90 3.74
N LEU A 224 -13.29 -11.16 3.91
CA LEU A 224 -13.10 -9.85 3.30
C LEU A 224 -12.27 -9.97 2.03
N CYS A 225 -12.69 -9.28 0.98
CA CYS A 225 -11.99 -9.15 -0.29
C CYS A 225 -10.81 -8.18 -0.15
N ILE A 226 -9.87 -8.54 0.71
CA ILE A 226 -8.61 -7.83 0.93
C ILE A 226 -7.49 -8.85 0.71
N ARG A 227 -6.58 -8.54 -0.20
CA ARG A 227 -5.52 -9.44 -0.65
C ARG A 227 -4.16 -8.86 -0.32
N ARG A 228 -3.24 -9.78 -0.03
CA ARG A 228 -1.83 -9.49 0.14
C ARG A 228 -1.16 -9.43 -1.24
N GLY A 229 -0.66 -8.26 -1.60
CA GLY A 229 0.09 -8.01 -2.81
C GLY A 229 1.56 -8.41 -2.70
N GLU A 230 2.33 -7.97 -3.69
CA GLU A 230 3.77 -8.14 -3.72
C GLU A 230 4.47 -7.27 -2.67
N SER A 231 5.70 -7.64 -2.33
CA SER A 231 6.50 -6.89 -1.38
C SER A 231 7.06 -5.65 -2.05
N SER A 232 6.82 -4.49 -1.45
CA SER A 232 7.46 -3.24 -1.88
C SER A 232 8.97 -3.30 -1.68
N LYS A 233 9.45 -4.19 -0.79
CA LYS A 233 10.88 -4.40 -0.55
C LYS A 233 11.61 -5.19 -1.63
N GLN A 234 10.90 -6.06 -2.34
CA GLN A 234 11.50 -6.88 -3.41
C GLN A 234 11.77 -6.06 -4.69
N HIS A 235 11.11 -4.92 -4.85
CA HIS A 235 11.13 -4.10 -6.06
C HIS A 235 11.94 -2.82 -5.89
N MET A 236 13.08 -2.93 -5.20
CA MET A 236 14.02 -1.81 -5.09
C MET A 236 14.87 -1.75 -6.34
N THR A 237 14.87 -0.58 -6.96
CA THR A 237 15.80 -0.27 -8.05
C THR A 237 17.21 -0.15 -7.45
N GLY A 238 18.01 -1.22 -7.58
CA GLY A 238 19.41 -1.27 -7.18
C GLY A 238 19.89 -2.72 -6.98
N HIS A 239 21.00 -3.07 -7.62
CA HIS A 239 21.64 -4.40 -7.76
C HIS A 239 21.23 -5.54 -6.80
N ASP A 240 20.99 -6.70 -7.42
CA ASP A 240 20.84 -8.05 -6.83
C ASP A 240 21.89 -8.33 -5.74
N ASP A 241 21.49 -8.20 -4.47
CA ASP A 241 21.80 -9.13 -3.39
C ASP A 241 21.05 -8.65 -2.14
N PHE A 242 20.09 -9.45 -1.65
CA PHE A 242 19.27 -9.11 -0.49
C PHE A 242 19.43 -10.14 0.63
N ASP A 243 20.10 -9.71 1.71
CA ASP A 243 19.92 -10.28 3.04
C ASP A 243 18.61 -9.74 3.66
N ARG A 244 17.73 -10.64 4.08
CA ARG A 244 16.32 -10.39 4.48
C ARG A 244 16.12 -9.62 5.79
N GLU A 245 17.18 -9.19 6.47
CA GLU A 245 17.10 -8.79 7.89
C GLU A 245 17.38 -7.32 8.22
N ASN A 246 17.96 -6.50 7.33
CA ASN A 246 18.27 -5.11 7.70
C ASN A 246 17.12 -4.11 7.49
N THR A 247 17.00 -3.18 8.45
CA THR A 247 16.09 -2.04 8.43
C THR A 247 16.49 -1.09 7.31
N LEU A 248 15.68 -1.14 6.27
CA LEU A 248 15.93 -0.55 4.96
C LEU A 248 16.12 0.98 4.94
N PHE A 249 15.85 1.66 6.05
CA PHE A 249 15.88 3.12 6.15
C PHE A 249 16.77 3.65 7.30
N SER A 250 17.57 2.80 7.95
CA SER A 250 18.41 3.23 9.10
C SER A 250 19.87 3.50 8.77
N ASP A 251 20.36 3.03 7.63
CA ASP A 251 21.79 3.09 7.34
C ASP A 251 22.08 4.35 6.51
N ALA A 252 22.52 5.39 7.21
CA ALA A 252 22.76 6.73 6.73
C ALA A 252 23.93 6.87 5.74
N GLU A 253 24.47 5.78 5.20
CA GLU A 253 25.63 5.80 4.31
C GLU A 253 25.34 5.04 3.01
N THR A 254 25.00 5.83 1.99
CA THR A 254 25.39 5.66 0.56
C THR A 254 24.43 5.12 -0.50
N ASP A 255 23.17 4.75 -0.22
CA ASP A 255 22.17 4.67 -1.31
C ASP A 255 20.74 4.73 -0.77
N ALA A 256 20.06 5.86 -0.98
CA ALA A 256 18.64 5.99 -0.69
C ALA A 256 17.85 5.13 -1.69
N ARG A 257 17.70 3.83 -1.39
CA ARG A 257 16.90 2.91 -2.20
C ARG A 257 15.43 3.21 -1.98
N VAL A 258 14.82 3.91 -2.94
CA VAL A 258 13.38 4.24 -2.89
C VAL A 258 12.59 3.08 -3.49
N PRO A 259 11.67 2.46 -2.74
CA PRO A 259 10.78 1.44 -3.28
C PRO A 259 9.98 1.96 -4.49
N ASN A 260 9.86 1.14 -5.55
CA ASN A 260 9.07 1.53 -6.71
C ASN A 260 7.56 1.36 -6.44
N MET A 261 6.91 2.45 -6.04
CA MET A 261 5.47 2.48 -5.75
C MET A 261 4.57 2.16 -6.97
N TYR A 262 5.08 2.27 -8.20
CA TYR A 262 4.33 1.96 -9.42
C TYR A 262 4.32 0.46 -9.76
N GLN A 263 5.35 -0.28 -9.33
CA GLN A 263 5.39 -1.73 -9.50
C GLN A 263 4.59 -2.46 -8.41
N THR A 264 4.45 -1.83 -7.25
CA THR A 264 3.70 -2.38 -6.11
C THR A 264 2.62 -1.41 -5.63
N PRO A 265 1.65 -1.03 -6.48
CA PRO A 265 0.63 -0.06 -6.10
C PRO A 265 -0.38 -0.65 -5.11
N ILE A 266 -1.13 0.23 -4.45
CA ILE A 266 -2.38 -0.13 -3.80
C ILE A 266 -3.45 -0.30 -4.89
N VAL A 267 -4.07 -1.47 -4.99
CA VAL A 267 -5.09 -1.73 -6.02
C VAL A 267 -6.47 -1.61 -5.41
N LEU A 268 -7.24 -0.61 -5.86
CA LEU A 268 -8.65 -0.46 -5.52
C LEU A 268 -9.49 -1.25 -6.52
N GLY A 269 -9.88 -2.47 -6.10
CA GLY A 269 -10.81 -3.31 -6.84
C GLY A 269 -12.27 -2.84 -6.76
N THR A 270 -13.15 -3.46 -7.54
CA THR A 270 -14.55 -3.02 -7.71
C THR A 270 -15.33 -2.85 -6.41
N LEU A 271 -15.14 -3.70 -5.39
CA LEU A 271 -15.81 -3.56 -4.10
C LEU A 271 -15.41 -2.27 -3.36
N ALA A 272 -14.11 -1.94 -3.38
CA ALA A 272 -13.63 -0.69 -2.78
C ALA A 272 -14.14 0.53 -3.56
N LEU A 273 -14.15 0.45 -4.89
CA LEU A 273 -14.64 1.54 -5.75
C LEU A 273 -16.13 1.79 -5.60
N GLU A 274 -16.92 0.73 -5.36
CA GLU A 274 -18.35 0.81 -5.07
C GLU A 274 -18.60 1.49 -3.72
N SER A 275 -17.93 1.02 -2.65
CA SER A 275 -18.06 1.61 -1.30
C SER A 275 -17.67 3.09 -1.29
N LEU A 276 -16.60 3.46 -1.99
CA LEU A 276 -16.13 4.85 -2.07
C LEU A 276 -16.95 5.74 -3.02
N GLY A 277 -17.79 5.16 -3.88
CA GLY A 277 -18.54 5.89 -4.90
C GLY A 277 -17.62 6.61 -5.90
N LEU A 278 -16.85 5.83 -6.66
CA LEU A 278 -15.90 6.35 -7.64
C LEU A 278 -16.54 7.26 -8.70
N ILE A 279 -15.89 8.40 -8.93
CA ILE A 279 -16.15 9.35 -10.01
C ILE A 279 -14.83 9.60 -10.74
N VAL A 280 -14.87 9.68 -12.06
CA VAL A 280 -13.67 9.91 -12.87
C VAL A 280 -13.90 11.13 -13.75
N SER A 281 -13.02 12.13 -13.66
CA SER A 281 -12.98 13.28 -14.56
C SER A 281 -11.83 13.12 -15.55
N ALA A 282 -12.18 12.80 -16.80
CA ALA A 282 -11.18 12.60 -17.84
C ALA A 282 -10.55 13.92 -18.32
N ASN A 283 -11.30 15.02 -18.27
CA ASN A 283 -10.81 16.35 -18.66
C ASN A 283 -9.76 16.88 -17.68
N ASP A 284 -10.03 16.74 -16.39
CA ASP A 284 -9.12 17.19 -15.34
C ASP A 284 -8.05 16.13 -15.01
N THR A 285 -8.14 14.95 -15.61
CA THR A 285 -7.28 13.78 -15.32
C THR A 285 -7.28 13.43 -13.83
N GLN A 286 -8.45 13.52 -13.20
CA GLN A 286 -8.62 13.37 -11.75
C GLN A 286 -9.61 12.27 -11.40
N LEU A 287 -9.44 11.75 -10.20
CA LEU A 287 -10.34 10.81 -9.58
C LEU A 287 -11.06 11.47 -8.42
N GLY A 288 -12.34 11.17 -8.26
CA GLY A 288 -13.19 11.70 -7.22
C GLY A 288 -13.87 10.58 -6.46
N PHE A 289 -14.11 10.81 -5.17
CA PHE A 289 -14.95 9.93 -4.36
C PHE A 289 -16.06 10.74 -3.70
N ARG A 290 -17.22 10.11 -3.55
CA ARG A 290 -18.35 10.74 -2.87
C ARG A 290 -18.06 10.81 -1.38
N THR A 291 -18.34 11.96 -0.79
CA THR A 291 -18.28 12.11 0.66
C THR A 291 -19.66 12.48 1.20
N ASN A 292 -20.09 11.76 2.24
CA ASN A 292 -21.27 12.12 3.01
C ASN A 292 -20.95 13.13 4.13
N VAL A 293 -19.69 13.56 4.24
CA VAL A 293 -19.23 14.43 5.32
C VAL A 293 -19.45 15.89 4.93
N SER A 294 -20.45 16.52 5.55
CA SER A 294 -20.44 17.97 5.78
C SER A 294 -19.18 18.28 6.58
N PHE A 295 -18.21 18.98 5.99
CA PHE A 295 -16.88 19.32 6.52
C PHE A 295 -16.87 19.56 8.04
N ALA A 296 -16.72 18.48 8.81
CA ALA A 296 -16.53 18.52 10.24
C ALA A 296 -15.02 18.63 10.51
N PRO A 297 -14.59 19.33 11.57
CA PRO A 297 -13.19 19.55 11.86
C PRO A 297 -12.43 18.22 12.01
N ILE A 298 -11.15 18.27 11.68
CA ILE A 298 -10.18 17.17 11.70
C ILE A 298 -10.17 16.55 13.11
N VAL A 299 -11.01 15.54 13.34
CA VAL A 299 -10.90 14.69 14.52
C VAL A 299 -9.73 13.74 14.24
N ALA A 300 -8.76 13.71 15.15
CA ALA A 300 -7.67 12.75 15.10
C ALA A 300 -8.25 11.34 14.91
N PRO A 301 -7.60 10.44 14.14
CA PRO A 301 -8.12 9.10 13.92
C PRO A 301 -8.35 8.44 15.28
N SER A 302 -9.63 8.28 15.64
CA SER A 302 -9.99 7.66 16.91
C SER A 302 -9.63 6.19 16.81
N VAL A 303 -8.87 5.68 17.77
CA VAL A 303 -8.61 4.25 17.89
C VAL A 303 -9.98 3.59 18.13
N GLU A 304 -10.45 2.84 17.14
CA GLU A 304 -11.69 2.07 17.26
C GLU A 304 -11.49 1.03 18.39
N PRO A 305 -12.48 0.82 19.26
CA PRO A 305 -12.31 0.02 20.49
C PRO A 305 -12.00 -1.46 20.23
N THR A 306 -12.14 -1.92 18.99
CA THR A 306 -11.94 -3.30 18.54
C THR A 306 -10.58 -3.55 17.90
N CYS A 307 -9.76 -2.51 17.81
CA CYS A 307 -8.37 -2.60 17.39
C CYS A 307 -7.53 -3.32 18.45
N ARG A 308 -6.48 -4.01 17.99
CA ARG A 308 -5.54 -4.68 18.90
C ARG A 308 -4.75 -3.63 19.70
N GLU A 309 -4.60 -3.87 21.00
CA GLU A 309 -3.79 -3.01 21.86
C GLU A 309 -2.31 -3.05 21.46
N ALA A 310 -1.62 -1.94 21.71
CA ALA A 310 -0.19 -1.84 21.45
C ALA A 310 0.59 -2.72 22.43
N VAL A 311 1.52 -3.52 21.93
CA VAL A 311 2.38 -4.35 22.79
C VAL A 311 3.35 -3.48 23.58
N HIS A 312 3.46 -3.74 24.89
CA HIS A 312 4.44 -3.08 25.75
C HIS A 312 5.78 -3.83 25.75
N CYS A 313 6.82 -3.15 25.30
CA CYS A 313 8.18 -3.67 25.29
C CYS A 313 8.86 -3.56 26.66
N ILE A 314 9.72 -4.52 26.97
CA ILE A 314 10.47 -4.57 28.23
C ILE A 314 11.97 -4.42 27.97
N GLY A 315 12.70 -3.96 28.98
CA GLY A 315 14.15 -3.82 28.89
C GLY A 315 14.59 -2.84 27.80
N HIS A 316 15.47 -3.29 26.90
CA HIS A 316 16.01 -2.49 25.79
C HIS A 316 15.41 -2.88 24.43
N GLN A 317 14.25 -3.53 24.41
CA GLN A 317 13.56 -3.87 23.17
C GLN A 317 13.10 -2.62 22.42
N THR A 318 13.12 -2.67 21.09
CA THR A 318 12.61 -1.60 20.24
C THR A 318 11.18 -1.94 19.82
N TYR A 319 10.24 -1.04 20.09
CA TYR A 319 8.87 -1.21 19.64
C TYR A 319 8.75 -1.00 18.13
N ARG A 320 8.05 -1.92 17.45
CA ARG A 320 7.81 -1.90 16.01
C ARG A 320 6.33 -1.73 15.73
N ALA A 321 5.94 -0.50 15.42
CA ALA A 321 4.56 -0.18 15.07
C ALA A 321 4.08 -0.91 13.81
N ASP A 322 4.96 -1.25 12.85
CA ASP A 322 4.56 -1.98 11.63
C ASP A 322 4.09 -3.41 11.88
N ARG A 323 4.52 -4.02 12.99
CA ARG A 323 4.16 -5.40 13.34
C ARG A 323 3.39 -5.52 14.64
N ASN A 324 3.26 -4.41 15.37
CA ASN A 324 2.79 -4.40 16.76
C ASN A 324 3.56 -5.43 17.61
N THR A 325 4.89 -5.46 17.46
CA THR A 325 5.79 -6.38 18.19
C THR A 325 6.99 -5.65 18.77
N CYS A 326 7.69 -6.32 19.68
CA CYS A 326 8.94 -5.84 20.26
C CYS A 326 10.11 -6.62 19.66
N ASP A 327 11.03 -5.91 19.02
CA ASP A 327 12.27 -6.49 18.51
C ASP A 327 13.32 -6.51 19.62
N ASP A 328 14.02 -7.63 19.77
CA ASP A 328 15.13 -7.76 20.70
C ASP A 328 16.33 -6.87 20.28
N PRO A 329 17.04 -6.25 21.23
CA PRO A 329 18.17 -5.39 20.91
C PRO A 329 19.33 -6.18 20.29
N PHE A 330 19.96 -5.62 19.26
CA PHE A 330 21.16 -6.19 18.66
C PHE A 330 22.40 -5.92 19.54
N CYS A 331 22.62 -6.78 20.53
CA CYS A 331 23.74 -6.64 21.47
C CYS A 331 25.12 -6.81 20.84
N GLY A 332 25.21 -7.40 19.64
CA GLY A 332 26.46 -7.53 18.88
C GLY A 332 27.08 -6.20 18.46
N LYS A 333 26.33 -5.09 18.51
CA LYS A 333 26.86 -3.74 18.27
C LYS A 333 27.89 -3.31 19.33
N TRP A 334 27.76 -3.81 20.56
CA TRP A 334 28.62 -3.46 21.68
C TRP A 334 29.58 -4.61 21.94
N LEU A 335 30.88 -4.34 21.78
CA LEU A 335 31.91 -5.31 22.14
C LEU A 335 31.70 -5.72 23.62
N TYR A 336 31.74 -7.02 23.89
CA TYR A 336 31.61 -7.63 25.23
C TYR A 336 30.19 -7.73 25.81
N HIS A 337 29.15 -7.35 25.08
CA HIS A 337 27.77 -7.53 25.54
C HIS A 337 27.15 -8.80 24.98
N THR A 338 26.35 -9.46 25.81
CA THR A 338 25.52 -10.62 25.45
C THR A 338 24.07 -10.29 25.75
N TYR A 339 23.17 -10.80 24.90
CA TYR A 339 21.73 -10.65 25.08
C TYR A 339 21.24 -11.53 26.25
N ASP A 340 20.53 -10.91 27.20
CA ASP A 340 19.85 -11.63 28.28
C ASP A 340 18.35 -11.84 27.92
N PRO A 341 17.90 -13.09 27.72
CA PRO A 341 16.53 -13.38 27.31
C PRO A 341 15.48 -13.08 28.38
N SER A 342 15.88 -12.96 29.66
CA SER A 342 14.96 -12.73 30.78
C SER A 342 14.62 -11.26 30.97
N THR A 343 15.65 -10.40 30.98
CA THR A 343 15.49 -8.94 31.14
C THR A 343 15.30 -8.23 29.81
N LYS A 344 15.58 -8.91 28.68
CA LYS A 344 15.59 -8.33 27.33
C LYS A 344 16.55 -7.14 27.22
N THR A 345 17.67 -7.20 27.93
CA THR A 345 18.72 -6.18 27.93
C THR A 345 20.04 -6.74 27.43
N CYS A 346 20.93 -5.85 27.00
CA CYS A 346 22.31 -6.20 26.69
C CYS A 346 23.14 -6.08 27.96
N VAL A 347 23.62 -7.19 28.47
CA VAL A 347 24.46 -7.24 29.69
C VAL A 347 25.90 -7.55 29.32
N VAL A 348 26.85 -7.10 30.14
CA VAL A 348 28.26 -7.45 29.95
C VAL A 348 28.43 -8.96 30.14
N SER A 349 29.06 -9.62 29.18
CA SER A 349 29.28 -11.07 29.23
C SER A 349 30.06 -11.46 30.50
N PRO A 350 29.62 -12.50 31.23
CA PRO A 350 30.33 -13.00 32.41
C PRO A 350 31.78 -13.41 32.12
N MET A 351 32.04 -13.86 30.88
CA MET A 351 33.39 -14.17 30.41
C MET A 351 34.27 -12.92 30.40
N TRP A 352 33.76 -11.80 29.89
CA TRP A 352 34.49 -10.53 29.85
C TRP A 352 34.69 -9.92 31.23
N GLN A 353 33.71 -10.08 32.12
CA GLN A 353 33.88 -9.72 33.54
C GLN A 353 35.02 -10.52 34.17
N SER A 354 35.10 -11.83 33.90
CA SER A 354 36.18 -12.69 34.40
C SER A 354 37.54 -12.30 33.83
N VAL A 355 37.62 -12.04 32.51
CA VAL A 355 38.86 -11.59 31.85
C VAL A 355 39.32 -10.24 32.41
N ALA A 356 38.40 -9.28 32.58
CA ALA A 356 38.72 -7.98 33.16
C ALA A 356 39.27 -8.11 34.60
N LEU A 357 38.65 -8.95 35.43
CA LEU A 357 39.12 -9.23 36.79
C LEU A 357 40.52 -9.86 36.80
N VAL A 358 40.80 -10.80 35.89
CA VAL A 358 42.13 -11.42 35.76
C VAL A 358 43.18 -10.39 35.33
N ILE A 359 42.88 -9.55 34.34
CA ILE A 359 43.80 -8.50 33.87
C ILE A 359 44.11 -7.52 35.00
N VAL A 360 43.09 -7.00 35.69
CA VAL A 360 43.27 -6.10 36.83
C VAL A 360 44.10 -6.78 37.93
N GLY A 361 43.79 -8.04 38.27
CA GLY A 361 44.54 -8.80 39.27
C GLY A 361 46.02 -8.98 38.91
N VAL A 362 46.33 -9.25 37.64
CA VAL A 362 47.71 -9.36 37.14
C VAL A 362 48.42 -8.02 37.20
N CYS A 363 47.78 -6.94 36.75
CA CYS A 363 48.35 -5.58 36.82
C CYS A 363 48.67 -5.18 38.26
N THR A 364 47.73 -5.37 39.19
CA THR A 364 47.94 -5.07 40.62
C THR A 364 49.04 -5.95 41.23
N PHE A 365 49.12 -7.23 40.86
CA PHE A 365 50.21 -8.11 41.31
C PHE A 365 51.58 -7.60 40.83
N TYR A 366 51.70 -7.19 39.56
CA TYR A 366 52.94 -6.63 39.04
C TYR A 366 53.33 -5.33 39.75
N GLU A 367 52.40 -4.40 39.98
CA GLU A 367 52.66 -3.17 40.73
C GLU A 367 53.19 -3.47 42.13
N LEU A 368 52.51 -4.34 42.88
CA LEU A 368 52.93 -4.75 44.22
C LEU A 368 54.30 -5.44 44.22
N TYR A 369 54.56 -6.30 43.22
CA TYR A 369 55.85 -6.97 43.07
C TYR A 369 56.98 -5.97 42.81
N PHE A 370 56.78 -5.02 41.91
CA PHE A 370 57.77 -3.99 41.59
C PHE A 370 58.02 -3.05 42.78
N ASP A 371 56.99 -2.64 43.52
CA ASP A 371 57.14 -1.85 44.74
C ASP A 371 57.88 -2.61 45.84
N PHE A 372 57.58 -3.90 46.01
CA PHE A 372 58.29 -4.75 46.96
C PHE A 372 59.76 -4.92 46.56
N ALA A 373 60.05 -5.20 45.28
CA ALA A 373 61.41 -5.31 44.77
C ALA A 373 62.19 -4.00 44.95
N ARG A 374 61.57 -2.86 44.64
CA ARG A 374 62.17 -1.53 44.78
C ARG A 374 62.47 -1.20 46.24
N SER A 375 61.54 -1.46 47.15
CA SER A 375 61.74 -1.24 48.59
C SER A 375 62.85 -2.12 49.17
N ARG A 376 62.96 -3.38 48.71
CA ARG A 376 64.01 -4.31 49.13
C ARG A 376 65.39 -3.86 48.66
N ILE A 377 65.50 -3.39 47.41
CA ILE A 377 66.76 -2.83 46.87
C ILE A 377 67.13 -1.56 47.64
N GLY A 378 66.18 -0.65 47.88
CA GLY A 378 66.42 0.58 48.64
C GLY A 378 66.96 0.32 50.05
N ARG A 379 66.38 -0.65 50.78
CA ARG A 379 66.90 -1.04 52.12
C ARG A 379 68.32 -1.62 52.07
N ARG A 380 68.65 -2.39 51.03
CA ARG A 380 70.01 -2.95 50.87
C ARG A 380 71.04 -1.86 50.62
N VAL A 381 70.72 -0.85 49.81
CA VAL A 381 71.62 0.27 49.52
C VAL A 381 71.90 1.10 50.77
N VAL A 382 70.86 1.40 51.56
CA VAL A 382 71.01 2.15 52.82
C VAL A 382 71.80 1.37 53.88
N ALA A 383 71.70 0.03 53.90
CA ALA A 383 72.47 -0.80 54.84
C ALA A 383 73.95 -0.96 54.46
N THR A 384 74.36 -0.53 53.26
CA THR A 384 75.74 -0.57 52.76
C THR A 384 76.46 0.78 52.78
N GLN A 385 75.77 1.85 53.18
CA GLN A 385 76.37 3.13 53.55
C GLN A 385 76.52 3.21 55.07
#